data_AF-A0AA85FKD1-F1
#
_entry.id   AF-A0AA85FKD1-F1
#
_cell.length_a   1.000
_cell.length_b   1.000
_cell.length_c   1.000
_cell.angle_alpha   90.00
_cell.angle_beta   90.00
_cell.angle_gamma   90.00
#
_symmetry.space_group_name_H-M   'P 1'
#
loop_
_entity.id
_entity.type
_entity.pdbx_description
1 polymer ?
#
loop_
_entity_poly.entity_id
_entity_poly.type
_entity_poly.pdbx_seq_one_letter_code
_entity_poly.pdbx_strand_id
1 'polypeptide(L)'
;MTQGTSDNSCGYTDHMQIISKAVREWDSAFISFTKSCKHLCESRKENNLLVDVQPCFSLPILNELIETRLSISMKLAVGKYQEKSFDARDKFDHSTDHLFSALNSFAETVTNHYVLNSRLPKIVLIQNILNLINSFKSMLADECDAIKLFHFKQIFNGSFNTNDKWTDYFLFNNSLSKRTWCNDFIVQLNTLLDFLI
;
A
#
# COMPACT_ATOMS: atom_id res chain seq x y z
N MET A 1 -51.12 14.10 10.95
CA MET A 1 -49.87 13.52 11.49
C MET A 1 -49.20 12.79 10.35
N THR A 2 -48.23 13.44 9.72
CA THR A 2 -47.51 12.94 8.55
C THR A 2 -46.50 11.90 8.99
N GLN A 3 -46.57 10.74 8.33
CA GLN A 3 -45.60 9.65 8.34
C GLN A 3 -44.17 10.19 8.25
N GLY A 4 -43.41 9.99 9.33
CA GLY A 4 -41.96 10.00 9.25
C GLY A 4 -41.53 8.74 8.51
N THR A 5 -41.18 8.88 7.23
CA THR A 5 -40.29 7.93 6.57
C THR A 5 -38.98 7.96 7.33
N SER A 6 -38.77 6.95 8.18
CA SER A 6 -37.46 6.70 8.77
C SER A 6 -36.49 6.41 7.62
N ASP A 7 -35.51 7.29 7.44
CA ASP A 7 -34.27 7.03 6.69
C ASP A 7 -33.58 5.81 7.32
N ASN A 8 -33.97 4.61 6.89
CA ASN A 8 -33.41 3.34 7.34
C ASN A 8 -32.40 2.77 6.33
N SER A 9 -31.73 3.60 5.54
CA SER A 9 -30.47 3.16 4.96
C SER A 9 -29.48 3.08 6.13
N CYS A 10 -29.02 1.88 6.48
CA CYS A 10 -28.22 1.60 7.68
C CYS A 10 -26.79 2.21 7.65
N GLY A 11 -26.60 3.40 7.08
CA GLY A 11 -25.30 4.07 6.92
C GLY A 11 -24.30 3.30 6.06
N TYR A 12 -24.72 2.19 5.43
CA TYR A 12 -23.83 1.30 4.69
C TYR A 12 -23.22 1.99 3.47
N THR A 13 -24.00 2.84 2.80
CA THR A 13 -23.51 3.67 1.69
C THR A 13 -22.38 4.60 2.16
N ASP A 14 -22.52 5.20 3.34
CA ASP A 14 -21.49 6.09 3.91
C ASP A 14 -20.22 5.31 4.26
N HIS A 15 -20.36 4.14 4.89
CA HIS A 15 -19.24 3.24 5.14
C HIS A 15 -18.53 2.82 3.85
N MET A 16 -19.29 2.52 2.79
CA MET A 16 -18.70 2.16 1.50
C MET A 16 -17.94 3.31 0.85
N GLN A 17 -18.44 4.54 0.98
CA GLN A 17 -17.72 5.73 0.53
C GLN A 17 -16.44 5.97 1.34
N ILE A 18 -16.48 5.77 2.67
CA ILE A 18 -15.32 5.88 3.55
C ILE A 18 -14.26 4.86 3.14
N ILE A 19 -14.62 3.58 2.98
CA ILE A 19 -13.65 2.54 2.57
C ILE A 19 -13.10 2.86 1.17
N SER A 20 -13.95 3.24 0.22
CA SER A 20 -13.50 3.58 -1.14
C SER A 20 -12.58 4.81 -1.17
N LYS A 21 -12.74 5.75 -0.23
CA LYS A 21 -11.80 6.86 -0.04
C LYS A 21 -10.48 6.35 0.54
N ALA A 22 -10.52 5.54 1.59
CA ALA A 22 -9.33 4.96 2.20
C ALA A 22 -8.52 4.09 1.21
N VAL A 23 -9.17 3.31 0.33
CA VAL A 23 -8.49 2.55 -0.73
C VAL A 23 -7.77 3.47 -1.72
N ARG A 24 -8.35 4.62 -2.07
CA ARG A 24 -7.70 5.60 -2.97
C ARG A 24 -6.51 6.29 -2.30
N GLU A 25 -6.64 6.63 -1.02
CA GLU A 25 -5.53 7.20 -0.23
C GLU A 25 -4.38 6.20 -0.11
N TRP A 26 -4.70 4.95 0.21
CA TRP A 26 -3.75 3.85 0.28
C TRP A 26 -3.03 3.62 -1.06
N ASP A 27 -3.76 3.58 -2.17
CA ASP A 27 -3.16 3.41 -3.50
C ASP A 27 -2.23 4.56 -3.89
N SER A 28 -2.60 5.80 -3.57
CA SER A 28 -1.74 6.97 -3.77
C SER A 28 -0.43 6.84 -2.97
N ALA A 29 -0.52 6.42 -1.71
CA ALA A 29 0.64 6.18 -0.86
C ALA A 29 1.50 5.02 -1.39
N PHE A 30 0.88 3.93 -1.83
CA PHE A 30 1.53 2.79 -2.49
C PHE A 30 2.33 3.21 -3.73
N ILE A 31 1.72 3.99 -4.63
CA ILE A 31 2.38 4.49 -5.85
C ILE A 31 3.56 5.39 -5.47
N SER A 32 3.40 6.26 -4.48
CA SER A 32 4.47 7.13 -3.99
C SER A 32 5.64 6.31 -3.42
N PHE A 33 5.33 5.28 -2.65
CA PHE A 33 6.31 4.41 -2.01
C PHE A 33 7.08 3.54 -2.99
N THR A 34 6.40 2.91 -3.93
CA THR A 34 7.05 2.13 -4.99
C THR A 34 7.94 2.98 -5.88
N LYS A 35 7.52 4.21 -6.22
CA LYS A 35 8.37 5.19 -6.92
C LYS A 35 9.61 5.60 -6.14
N SER A 36 9.50 5.84 -4.83
CA SER A 36 10.68 6.18 -4.02
C SER A 36 11.67 5.03 -3.92
N CYS A 37 11.18 3.79 -3.81
CA CYS A 37 11.98 2.58 -3.90
C CYS A 37 12.70 2.44 -5.25
N LYS A 38 12.00 2.76 -6.35
CA LYS A 38 12.58 2.76 -7.70
C LYS A 38 13.73 3.77 -7.82
N HIS A 39 13.54 5.00 -7.36
CA HIS A 39 14.58 6.02 -7.38
C HIS A 39 15.79 5.64 -6.53
N LEU A 40 15.56 5.01 -5.37
CA LEU A 40 16.65 4.46 -4.58
C LEU A 40 17.44 3.39 -5.36
N CYS A 41 16.76 2.47 -6.03
CA CYS A 41 17.39 1.46 -6.89
C CYS A 41 18.22 2.10 -8.01
N GLU A 42 17.65 3.09 -8.71
CA GLU A 42 18.31 3.83 -9.80
C GLU A 42 19.56 4.56 -9.30
N SER A 43 19.46 5.29 -8.18
CA SER A 43 20.61 6.00 -7.58
C SER A 43 21.78 5.09 -7.25
N ARG A 44 21.51 3.83 -6.91
CA ARG A 44 22.55 2.84 -6.62
C ARG A 44 23.19 2.26 -7.87
N LYS A 45 22.41 2.09 -8.94
CA LYS A 45 22.96 1.71 -10.25
C LYS A 45 23.88 2.81 -10.77
N GLU A 46 23.45 4.07 -10.68
CA GLU A 46 24.29 5.22 -11.01
C GLU A 46 25.55 5.28 -10.17
N ASN A 47 25.44 5.05 -8.85
CA ASN A 47 26.61 4.97 -7.97
C ASN A 47 27.59 3.89 -8.43
N ASN A 48 27.12 2.67 -8.72
CA ASN A 48 27.98 1.58 -9.18
C ASN A 48 28.71 1.91 -10.50
N LEU A 49 28.03 2.56 -11.46
CA LEU A 49 28.65 2.98 -12.72
C LEU A 49 29.75 4.03 -12.53
N LEU A 50 29.57 4.92 -11.56
CA LEU A 50 30.51 5.99 -11.30
C LEU A 50 31.70 5.55 -10.42
N VAL A 51 31.61 4.42 -9.70
CA VAL A 51 32.75 3.80 -8.99
C VAL A 51 33.83 3.33 -9.97
N ASP A 52 33.44 2.95 -11.19
CA ASP A 52 34.37 2.48 -12.23
C ASP A 52 35.07 3.63 -12.99
N VAL A 53 34.77 4.89 -12.66
CA VAL A 53 35.37 6.07 -13.29
C VAL A 53 36.63 6.49 -12.51
N GLN A 54 37.81 6.11 -13.03
CA GLN A 54 39.08 6.58 -12.47
C GLN A 54 39.43 8.00 -12.95
N PRO A 55 39.71 8.96 -12.04
CA PRO A 55 40.30 10.23 -12.43
C PRO A 55 41.72 10.04 -12.96
N CYS A 56 42.05 10.72 -14.06
CA CYS A 56 43.32 10.56 -14.78
C CYS A 56 44.18 11.82 -14.78
N PHE A 57 44.37 12.44 -13.61
CA PHE A 57 45.25 13.60 -13.47
C PHE A 57 46.71 13.19 -13.26
N SER A 58 47.63 14.00 -13.77
CA SER A 58 49.08 13.81 -13.64
C SER A 58 49.60 13.95 -12.20
N LEU A 59 48.82 14.55 -11.30
CA LEU A 59 49.14 14.73 -9.90
C LEU A 59 48.36 13.70 -9.04
N PRO A 60 49.03 12.75 -8.37
CA PRO A 60 48.37 11.71 -7.57
C PRO A 60 47.43 12.25 -6.48
N ILE A 61 47.83 13.36 -5.82
CA ILE A 61 47.02 14.03 -4.79
C ILE A 61 45.68 14.54 -5.35
N LEU A 62 45.64 14.92 -6.62
CA LEU A 62 44.42 15.43 -7.25
C LEU A 62 43.46 14.28 -7.56
N ASN A 63 43.97 13.10 -7.92
CA ASN A 63 43.15 11.89 -8.11
C ASN A 63 42.48 11.48 -6.79
N GLU A 64 43.25 11.41 -5.69
CA GLU A 64 42.74 11.02 -4.36
C GLU A 64 41.65 11.98 -3.83
N LEU A 65 41.86 13.30 -3.99
CA LEU A 65 40.87 14.31 -3.60
C LEU A 65 39.56 14.20 -4.40
N ILE A 66 39.67 13.90 -5.69
CA ILE A 66 38.50 13.74 -6.57
C ILE A 66 37.75 12.45 -6.25
N GLU A 67 38.46 11.34 -6.08
CA GLU A 67 37.86 10.05 -5.66
C GLU A 67 37.11 10.19 -4.33
N THR A 68 37.72 10.85 -3.35
CA THR A 68 37.10 11.08 -2.04
C THR A 68 35.84 11.95 -2.14
N ARG A 69 35.90 13.07 -2.87
CA ARG A 69 34.74 13.95 -3.07
C ARG A 69 33.62 13.27 -3.85
N LEU A 70 33.97 12.49 -4.86
CA LEU A 70 33.02 11.72 -5.65
C LEU A 70 32.32 10.68 -4.76
N SER A 71 33.08 9.90 -4.00
CA SER A 71 32.58 8.90 -3.04
C SER A 71 31.63 9.50 -2.01
N ILE A 72 31.97 10.66 -1.42
CA ILE A 72 31.10 11.35 -0.47
C ILE A 72 29.81 11.82 -1.15
N SER A 73 29.91 12.47 -2.31
CA SER A 73 28.74 12.99 -3.04
C SER A 73 27.77 11.88 -3.42
N MET A 74 28.29 10.74 -3.86
CA MET A 74 27.51 9.56 -4.17
C MET A 74 26.77 9.00 -2.95
N LYS A 75 27.48 8.84 -1.81
CA LYS A 75 26.88 8.34 -0.57
C LYS A 75 25.77 9.27 -0.08
N LEU A 76 25.97 10.59 -0.16
CA LEU A 76 24.95 11.58 0.16
C LEU A 76 23.74 11.50 -0.77
N ALA A 77 23.95 11.29 -2.07
CA ALA A 77 22.87 11.14 -3.04
C ALA A 77 22.02 9.89 -2.75
N VAL A 78 22.65 8.73 -2.51
CA VAL A 78 21.94 7.50 -2.13
C VAL A 78 21.22 7.68 -0.79
N GLY A 79 21.88 8.28 0.21
CA GLY A 79 21.28 8.55 1.53
C GLY A 79 20.01 9.37 1.46
N LYS A 80 19.98 10.41 0.62
CA LYS A 80 18.78 11.23 0.36
C LYS A 80 17.61 10.41 -0.18
N TYR A 81 17.85 9.47 -1.08
CA TYR A 81 16.79 8.61 -1.61
C TYR A 81 16.36 7.53 -0.61
N GLN A 82 17.26 7.07 0.25
CA GLN A 82 16.90 6.19 1.37
C GLN A 82 15.96 6.90 2.34
N GLU A 83 16.29 8.11 2.78
CA GLU A 83 15.43 8.93 3.67
C GLU A 83 14.04 9.13 3.08
N LYS A 84 13.95 9.57 1.81
CA LYS A 84 12.67 9.70 1.10
C LYS A 84 11.87 8.39 1.02
N SER A 85 12.56 7.25 0.91
CA SER A 85 11.89 5.95 0.89
C SER A 85 11.29 5.59 2.24
N PHE A 86 11.94 5.96 3.35
CA PHE A 86 11.40 5.80 4.70
C PHE A 86 10.20 6.72 4.94
N ASP A 87 10.29 7.99 4.56
CA ASP A 87 9.14 8.92 4.67
C ASP A 87 7.91 8.41 3.88
N ALA A 88 8.15 7.85 2.69
CA ALA A 88 7.08 7.29 1.87
C ALA A 88 6.52 6.00 2.48
N ARG A 89 7.36 5.18 3.12
CA ARG A 89 6.94 3.99 3.88
C ARG A 89 6.04 4.39 5.04
N ASP A 90 6.41 5.40 5.82
CA ASP A 90 5.62 5.81 6.98
C ASP A 90 4.21 6.28 6.57
N LYS A 91 4.11 7.02 5.45
CA LYS A 91 2.83 7.40 4.85
C LYS A 91 2.03 6.19 4.36
N PHE A 92 2.70 5.22 3.76
CA PHE A 92 2.08 3.97 3.32
C PHE A 92 1.54 3.15 4.50
N ASP A 93 2.34 2.98 5.56
CA ASP A 93 1.95 2.30 6.79
C ASP A 93 0.73 3.00 7.42
N HIS A 94 0.76 4.33 7.55
CA HIS A 94 -0.37 5.11 8.05
C HIS A 94 -1.65 4.93 7.22
N SER A 95 -1.55 4.98 5.89
CA SER A 95 -2.70 4.79 5.00
C SER A 95 -3.26 3.36 5.07
N THR A 96 -2.39 2.37 5.32
CA THR A 96 -2.76 0.97 5.49
C THR A 96 -3.55 0.77 6.77
N ASP A 97 -3.07 1.34 7.88
CA ASP A 97 -3.78 1.32 9.17
C ASP A 97 -5.14 2.01 9.07
N HIS A 98 -5.22 3.14 8.37
CA HIS A 98 -6.48 3.84 8.12
C HIS A 98 -7.48 2.95 7.36
N LEU A 99 -7.04 2.27 6.30
CA LEU A 99 -7.89 1.35 5.54
C LEU A 99 -8.36 0.17 6.38
N PHE A 100 -7.48 -0.45 7.17
CA PHE A 100 -7.88 -1.52 8.10
C PHE A 100 -8.89 -1.03 9.15
N SER A 101 -8.71 0.18 9.67
CA SER A 101 -9.65 0.80 10.61
C SER A 101 -11.04 0.98 9.98
N ALA A 102 -11.10 1.51 8.76
CA ALA A 102 -12.36 1.67 8.03
C ALA A 102 -13.07 0.32 7.78
N LEU A 103 -12.33 -0.71 7.39
CA LEU A 103 -12.86 -2.07 7.19
C LEU A 103 -13.37 -2.69 8.50
N ASN A 104 -12.65 -2.50 9.61
CA ASN A 104 -13.05 -3.00 10.93
C ASN A 104 -14.30 -2.30 11.45
N SER A 105 -14.36 -0.97 11.32
CA SER A 105 -15.54 -0.19 11.70
C SER A 105 -16.77 -0.64 10.92
N PHE A 106 -16.63 -0.90 9.63
CA PHE A 106 -17.74 -1.41 8.82
C PHE A 106 -18.17 -2.82 9.24
N ALA A 107 -17.22 -3.73 9.50
CA ALA A 107 -17.54 -5.08 10.01
C ALA A 107 -18.27 -5.03 11.36
N GLU A 108 -17.89 -4.09 12.24
CA GLU A 108 -18.58 -3.85 13.51
C GLU A 108 -20.01 -3.35 13.29
N THR A 109 -20.24 -2.38 12.40
CA THR A 109 -21.58 -1.90 12.04
C THR A 109 -22.47 -3.03 11.51
N VAL A 110 -21.94 -3.88 10.63
CA VAL A 110 -22.65 -5.06 10.09
C VAL A 110 -23.01 -6.05 11.20
N THR A 111 -22.08 -6.29 12.14
CA THR A 111 -22.30 -7.19 13.29
C THR A 111 -23.34 -6.62 14.26
N ASN A 112 -23.29 -5.34 14.56
CA ASN A 112 -24.24 -4.67 15.46
C ASN A 112 -25.66 -4.65 14.87
N HIS A 113 -25.78 -4.42 13.55
CA HIS A 113 -27.06 -4.52 12.86
C HIS A 113 -27.69 -5.91 12.99
N TYR A 114 -26.89 -6.97 12.94
CA TYR A 114 -27.36 -8.34 13.16
C TYR A 114 -27.92 -8.57 14.57
N VAL A 115 -27.17 -8.15 15.60
CA VAL A 115 -27.54 -8.34 17.01
C VAL A 115 -28.88 -7.65 17.32
N LEU A 116 -29.09 -6.45 16.77
CA LEU A 116 -30.29 -5.65 16.98
C LEU A 116 -31.53 -6.17 16.22
N ASN A 117 -31.35 -6.75 15.03
CA ASN A 117 -32.44 -7.15 14.14
C ASN A 117 -32.64 -8.67 14.05
N SER A 118 -32.39 -9.41 15.14
CA SER A 118 -32.29 -10.88 15.26
C SER A 118 -33.53 -11.71 14.88
N ARG A 119 -34.04 -11.53 13.66
CA ARG A 119 -34.85 -12.51 12.94
C ARG A 119 -33.89 -13.40 12.14
N LEU A 120 -34.09 -14.72 12.23
CA LEU A 120 -33.24 -15.73 11.60
C LEU A 120 -32.98 -15.63 10.07
N PRO A 121 -33.76 -14.96 9.19
CA PRO A 121 -33.60 -15.20 7.76
C PRO A 121 -32.35 -14.59 7.09
N LYS A 122 -31.64 -13.64 7.72
CA LYS A 122 -30.50 -12.93 7.07
C LYS A 122 -29.10 -13.27 7.61
N ILE A 123 -28.97 -14.27 8.49
CA ILE A 123 -27.68 -14.68 9.11
C ILE A 123 -26.62 -15.00 8.07
N VAL A 124 -26.98 -15.76 7.04
CA VAL A 124 -26.06 -16.22 5.99
C VAL A 124 -25.51 -15.04 5.19
N LEU A 125 -26.34 -14.02 4.88
CA LEU A 125 -25.90 -12.82 4.15
C LEU A 125 -24.89 -12.01 4.96
N ILE A 126 -25.11 -11.87 6.27
CA ILE A 126 -24.21 -11.14 7.16
C ILE A 126 -22.87 -11.87 7.28
N GLN A 127 -22.90 -13.19 7.45
CA GLN A 127 -21.69 -14.02 7.44
C GLN A 127 -20.93 -13.87 6.11
N ASN A 128 -21.63 -13.86 4.97
CA ASN A 128 -21.00 -13.66 3.67
C ASN A 128 -20.32 -12.28 3.56
N ILE A 129 -20.95 -11.21 4.04
CA ILE A 129 -20.35 -9.87 4.05
C ILE A 129 -19.10 -9.84 4.93
N LEU A 130 -19.17 -10.38 6.14
CA LEU A 130 -18.01 -10.43 7.05
C LEU A 130 -16.87 -11.26 6.47
N ASN A 131 -17.18 -12.40 5.85
CA ASN A 131 -16.20 -13.25 5.18
C ASN A 131 -15.53 -12.50 4.01
N LEU A 132 -16.30 -11.73 3.25
CA LEU A 132 -15.80 -10.91 2.16
C LEU A 132 -14.86 -9.83 2.72
N ILE A 133 -15.24 -9.08 3.75
CA ILE A 133 -14.36 -8.09 4.39
C ILE A 133 -13.06 -8.75 4.88
N ASN A 134 -13.14 -9.88 5.55
CA ASN A 134 -11.97 -10.60 6.06
C ASN A 134 -11.07 -11.14 4.94
N SER A 135 -11.64 -11.60 3.84
CA SER A 135 -10.88 -12.03 2.66
C SER A 135 -10.11 -10.86 2.04
N PHE A 136 -10.75 -9.68 1.93
CA PHE A 136 -10.06 -8.49 1.44
C PHE A 136 -8.92 -8.07 2.35
N LYS A 137 -9.17 -8.05 3.67
CA LYS A 137 -8.15 -7.73 4.68
C LYS A 137 -6.93 -8.65 4.59
N SER A 138 -7.16 -9.94 4.38
CA SER A 138 -6.07 -10.93 4.26
C SER A 138 -5.23 -10.66 3.01
N MET A 139 -5.89 -10.46 1.85
CA MET A 139 -5.20 -10.10 0.60
C MET A 139 -4.40 -8.79 0.73
N LEU A 140 -4.98 -7.78 1.38
CA LEU A 140 -4.33 -6.50 1.62
C LEU A 140 -3.08 -6.67 2.52
N ALA A 141 -3.18 -7.48 3.58
CA ALA A 141 -2.06 -7.76 4.48
C ALA A 141 -0.91 -8.43 3.72
N ASP A 142 -1.21 -9.47 2.94
CA ASP A 142 -0.22 -10.19 2.14
C ASP A 142 0.50 -9.26 1.15
N GLU A 143 -0.25 -8.38 0.47
CA GLU A 143 0.33 -7.40 -0.45
C GLU A 143 1.18 -6.36 0.28
N CYS A 144 0.73 -5.86 1.44
CA CYS A 144 1.51 -4.91 2.24
C CYS A 144 2.83 -5.52 2.74
N ASP A 145 2.82 -6.78 3.17
CA ASP A 145 4.03 -7.49 3.61
C ASP A 145 5.01 -7.68 2.44
N ALA A 146 4.50 -8.02 1.25
CA ALA A 146 5.32 -8.12 0.05
C ALA A 146 5.97 -6.78 -0.34
N ILE A 147 5.24 -5.67 -0.21
CA ILE A 147 5.75 -4.31 -0.47
C ILE A 147 6.81 -3.90 0.55
N LYS A 148 6.59 -4.20 1.84
CA LYS A 148 7.58 -3.95 2.90
C LYS A 148 8.86 -4.74 2.65
N LEU A 149 8.74 -6.03 2.31
CA LEU A 149 9.88 -6.87 1.98
C LEU A 149 10.63 -6.32 0.76
N PHE A 150 9.91 -5.83 -0.26
CA PHE A 150 10.52 -5.17 -1.41
C PHE A 150 11.34 -3.95 -1.00
N HIS A 151 10.84 -3.08 -0.11
CA HIS A 151 11.60 -1.94 0.42
C HIS A 151 12.84 -2.37 1.20
N PHE A 152 12.72 -3.37 2.07
CA PHE A 152 13.88 -3.93 2.78
C PHE A 152 14.98 -4.41 1.82
N LYS A 153 14.60 -5.09 0.73
CA LYS A 153 15.54 -5.50 -0.33
C LYS A 153 16.20 -4.27 -0.98
N GLN A 154 15.41 -3.24 -1.28
CA GLN A 154 15.94 -1.98 -1.82
C GLN A 154 16.82 -1.22 -0.83
N ILE A 155 16.74 -1.44 0.48
CA ILE A 155 17.60 -0.75 1.47
C ILE A 155 18.92 -1.49 1.68
N PHE A 156 18.96 -2.82 1.68
CA PHE A 156 20.14 -3.56 2.13
C PHE A 156 21.06 -4.10 1.01
N ASN A 157 20.69 -3.96 -0.27
CA ASN A 157 21.49 -4.23 -1.49
C ASN A 157 22.33 -5.52 -1.58
N GLY A 158 22.19 -6.48 -0.65
CA GLY A 158 23.28 -7.42 -0.38
C GLY A 158 22.97 -8.91 -0.46
N SER A 159 21.73 -9.37 -0.67
CA SER A 159 21.48 -10.82 -0.54
C SER A 159 20.26 -11.41 -1.24
N PHE A 160 19.45 -10.62 -1.94
CA PHE A 160 18.19 -11.13 -2.49
C PHE A 160 18.21 -11.18 -4.01
N ASN A 161 17.97 -12.39 -4.52
CA ASN A 161 17.80 -12.68 -5.93
C ASN A 161 16.76 -11.70 -6.53
N THR A 162 17.19 -10.91 -7.52
CA THR A 162 16.34 -9.92 -8.21
C THR A 162 15.27 -10.57 -9.08
N ASN A 163 15.32 -11.89 -9.29
CA ASN A 163 14.30 -12.69 -9.99
C ASN A 163 13.07 -12.99 -9.12
N ASP A 164 12.61 -12.04 -8.32
CA ASP A 164 11.37 -12.19 -7.57
C ASP A 164 10.22 -11.57 -8.37
N LYS A 165 9.18 -12.35 -8.66
CA LYS A 165 8.02 -11.93 -9.47
C LYS A 165 7.38 -10.63 -8.97
N TRP A 166 7.50 -10.38 -7.67
CA TRP A 166 6.99 -9.19 -7.00
C TRP A 166 7.77 -7.91 -7.36
N THR A 167 9.06 -8.02 -7.69
CA THR A 167 9.90 -6.86 -8.04
C THR A 167 9.37 -6.17 -9.27
N ASP A 168 9.14 -6.90 -10.37
CA ASP A 168 8.58 -6.34 -11.59
C ASP A 168 7.16 -5.83 -11.35
N TYR A 169 6.34 -6.59 -10.61
CA TYR A 169 4.96 -6.23 -10.29
C TYR A 169 4.84 -4.85 -9.63
N PHE A 170 5.68 -4.58 -8.62
CA PHE A 170 5.68 -3.30 -7.91
C PHE A 170 6.37 -2.18 -8.69
N LEU A 171 7.37 -2.49 -9.53
CA LEU A 171 8.01 -1.49 -10.40
C LEU A 171 7.04 -0.91 -11.44
N PHE A 172 5.98 -1.64 -11.82
CA PHE A 172 4.90 -1.15 -12.68
C PHE A 172 3.75 -0.47 -11.90
N ASN A 173 3.90 -0.25 -10.59
CA ASN A 173 2.87 0.33 -9.71
C ASN A 173 1.52 -0.41 -9.80
N ASN A 174 1.55 -1.73 -9.97
CA ASN A 174 0.34 -2.53 -10.00
C ASN A 174 -0.02 -2.95 -8.58
N SER A 175 -1.26 -2.66 -8.15
CA SER A 175 -1.83 -3.22 -6.93
C SER A 175 -2.87 -4.29 -7.28
N LEU A 176 -2.74 -5.45 -6.63
CA LEU A 176 -3.76 -6.50 -6.69
C LEU A 176 -4.97 -6.07 -5.87
N SER A 177 -4.77 -5.62 -4.63
CA SER A 177 -5.85 -5.24 -3.71
C SER A 177 -6.74 -4.16 -4.28
N LYS A 178 -6.17 -3.10 -4.88
CA LYS A 178 -6.97 -2.06 -5.53
C LYS A 178 -7.81 -2.60 -6.68
N ARG A 179 -7.21 -3.40 -7.56
CA ARG A 179 -7.90 -3.94 -8.75
C ARG A 179 -9.07 -4.83 -8.31
N THR A 180 -8.79 -5.72 -7.38
CA THR A 180 -9.76 -6.64 -6.80
C THR A 180 -10.84 -5.88 -6.03
N TRP A 181 -10.49 -4.78 -5.33
CA TRP A 181 -11.46 -3.88 -4.71
C TRP A 181 -12.45 -3.29 -5.72
N CYS A 182 -11.91 -2.67 -6.78
CA CYS A 182 -12.71 -1.97 -7.78
C CYS A 182 -13.57 -2.91 -8.65
N ASN A 183 -13.09 -4.11 -8.93
CA ASN A 183 -13.75 -5.02 -9.88
C ASN A 183 -14.68 -6.02 -9.21
N ASP A 184 -14.31 -6.52 -8.02
CA ASP A 184 -14.98 -7.67 -7.42
C ASP A 184 -15.62 -7.32 -6.08
N PHE A 185 -14.81 -6.84 -5.12
CA PHE A 185 -15.26 -6.67 -3.75
C PHE A 185 -16.36 -5.62 -3.60
N ILE A 186 -16.21 -4.44 -4.23
CA ILE A 186 -17.21 -3.38 -4.12
C ILE A 186 -18.56 -3.81 -4.72
N VAL A 187 -18.52 -4.56 -5.84
CA VAL A 187 -19.71 -5.04 -6.54
C VAL A 187 -20.44 -6.08 -5.69
N GLN A 188 -19.69 -7.06 -5.16
CA GLN A 188 -20.25 -8.11 -4.30
C GLN A 188 -20.80 -7.53 -2.99
N LEU A 189 -20.07 -6.60 -2.36
CA LEU A 189 -20.52 -5.92 -1.13
C LEU A 189 -21.82 -5.16 -1.36
N ASN A 190 -21.89 -4.31 -2.39
CA ASN A 190 -23.12 -3.56 -2.69
C ASN A 190 -24.30 -4.51 -2.94
N THR A 191 -24.08 -5.57 -3.71
CA THR A 191 -25.12 -6.58 -3.99
C THR A 191 -25.64 -7.23 -2.71
N LEU A 192 -24.74 -7.64 -1.81
CA LEU A 192 -25.12 -8.26 -0.54
C LEU A 192 -25.82 -7.28 0.42
N LEU A 193 -25.43 -6.01 0.40
CA LEU A 193 -26.04 -4.95 1.20
C LEU A 193 -27.45 -4.59 0.72
N ASP A 194 -27.70 -4.61 -0.59
CA ASP A 194 -29.03 -4.39 -1.16
C ASP A 194 -30.04 -5.47 -0.68
N PHE A 195 -29.57 -6.70 -0.45
CA PHE A 195 -30.41 -7.77 0.12
C PHE A 195 -30.60 -7.66 1.65
N LEU A 196 -29.80 -6.81 2.33
CA LEU A 196 -29.93 -6.56 3.76
C LEU A 196 -30.96 -5.48 4.09
N ILE A 197 -31.10 -4.47 3.22
CA ILE A 197 -32.14 -3.42 3.28
C ILE A 197 -33.52 -4.03 2.95
#